data_AF-A0A7W0R1A9-F1
#
_entry.id   AF-A0A7W0R1A9-F1
#
_cell.length_a   1.000
_cell.length_b   1.000
_cell.length_c   1.000
_cell.angle_alpha   90.00
_cell.angle_beta   90.00
_cell.angle_gamma   90.00
#
_symmetry.space_group_name_H-M   'P 1'
#
loop_
_entity.id
_entity.type
_entity.pdbx_description
1 polymer ?
#
loop_
_entity_poly.entity_id
_entity_poly.type
_entity_poly.pdbx_seq_one_letter_code
_entity_poly.pdbx_strand_id
1 'polypeptide(L)'
;MTPPRRAFGTDPPGRLPAAMVRVLAAELSDPGRFRRARQYAADGAVVDIAVEPGEVRAEVRGSRFDPYIVALRAALVSDGAPVAMLVPQRDELVATCSCPDGGVIGVVCKHALAALLVLADELTIEPALLARWRSARMQLGEWPGARDAAEPDDEGEPVDLLAGVTTGPRPLPAIATIPSRLPVPIHGDDALADA
;
A
#
# COMPACT_ATOMS: atom_id res chain seq x y z
N MET A 1 4.62 -2.82 7.93
CA MET A 1 3.32 -2.19 7.73
C MET A 1 3.59 -0.70 7.81
N THR A 2 3.28 0.01 6.72
CA THR A 2 3.52 1.43 6.51
C THR A 2 2.28 2.07 5.87
N PRO A 3 1.96 3.34 6.19
CA PRO A 3 0.88 4.06 5.51
C PRO A 3 1.07 4.12 3.99
N PRO A 4 -0.01 4.00 3.19
CA PRO A 4 0.09 4.11 1.74
C PRO A 4 0.58 5.49 1.26
N ARG A 5 1.46 5.46 0.26
CA ARG A 5 2.00 6.60 -0.46
C ARG A 5 1.06 7.01 -1.59
N ARG A 6 1.18 8.27 -2.04
CA ARG A 6 0.46 8.80 -3.21
C ARG A 6 1.43 9.16 -4.32
N ALA A 7 1.13 8.74 -5.54
CA ALA A 7 1.94 9.09 -6.71
C ALA A 7 1.74 10.57 -7.08
N PHE A 8 2.83 11.25 -7.44
CA PHE A 8 2.82 12.62 -7.95
C PHE A 8 3.50 12.66 -9.33
N GLY A 9 3.04 13.53 -10.24
CA GLY A 9 3.61 13.67 -11.59
C GLY A 9 2.76 13.05 -12.71
N THR A 10 3.16 13.29 -13.96
CA THR A 10 2.38 12.95 -15.17
C THR A 10 2.74 11.59 -15.78
N ASP A 11 3.95 11.09 -15.58
CA ASP A 11 4.39 9.77 -16.10
C ASP A 11 5.24 9.00 -15.08
N PRO A 12 4.59 8.40 -14.07
CA PRO A 12 5.30 7.62 -13.06
C PRO A 12 5.75 6.25 -13.63
N PRO A 13 6.90 5.71 -13.17
CA PRO A 13 7.56 4.55 -13.79
C PRO A 13 6.71 3.27 -13.76
N GLY A 14 5.80 3.14 -12.80
CA GLY A 14 4.94 1.97 -12.66
C GLY A 14 3.53 2.13 -13.22
N ARG A 15 3.27 3.12 -14.08
CA ARG A 15 1.93 3.40 -14.61
C ARG A 15 1.28 2.19 -15.28
N LEU A 16 2.01 1.46 -16.11
CA LEU A 16 1.50 0.30 -16.84
C LEU A 16 1.11 -0.88 -15.92
N PRO A 17 2.01 -1.42 -15.06
CA PRO A 17 1.62 -2.50 -14.15
C PRO A 17 0.50 -2.08 -13.20
N ALA A 18 0.51 -0.82 -12.74
CA ALA A 18 -0.57 -0.29 -11.94
C ALA A 18 -1.91 -0.23 -12.68
N ALA A 19 -1.92 0.14 -13.96
CA ALA A 19 -3.14 0.13 -14.77
C ALA A 19 -3.67 -1.31 -14.95
N MET A 20 -2.79 -2.27 -15.21
CA MET A 20 -3.15 -3.68 -15.36
C MET A 20 -3.74 -4.26 -14.06
N VAL A 21 -3.15 -3.95 -12.89
CA VAL A 21 -3.71 -4.37 -11.59
C VAL A 21 -5.08 -3.75 -11.32
N ARG A 22 -5.32 -2.50 -11.75
CA ARG A 22 -6.66 -1.88 -11.65
C ARG A 22 -7.68 -2.56 -12.56
N VAL A 23 -7.28 -3.04 -13.75
CA VAL A 23 -8.14 -3.85 -14.63
C VAL A 23 -8.46 -5.19 -13.98
N LEU A 24 -7.46 -5.89 -13.44
CA LEU A 24 -7.67 -7.12 -12.67
C LEU A 24 -8.68 -6.91 -11.52
N ALA A 25 -8.55 -5.82 -10.77
CA ALA A 25 -9.51 -5.47 -9.71
C ALA A 25 -10.95 -5.29 -10.23
N ALA A 26 -11.12 -4.73 -11.43
CA ALA A 26 -12.43 -4.60 -12.06
C ALA A 26 -12.97 -5.97 -12.51
N GLU A 27 -12.13 -6.88 -13.01
CA GLU A 27 -12.53 -8.24 -13.43
C GLU A 27 -12.96 -9.13 -12.24
N LEU A 28 -12.45 -8.85 -11.04
CA LEU A 28 -12.73 -9.62 -9.82
C LEU A 28 -14.07 -9.29 -9.16
N SER A 29 -14.82 -8.31 -9.66
CA SER A 29 -16.01 -7.80 -8.99
C SER A 29 -17.07 -7.23 -9.93
N ASP A 30 -18.29 -7.04 -9.43
CA ASP A 30 -19.32 -6.30 -10.15
C ASP A 30 -19.05 -4.77 -10.12
N PRO A 31 -19.60 -4.00 -11.09
CA PRO A 31 -19.35 -2.55 -11.18
C PRO A 31 -19.74 -1.76 -9.92
N GLY A 32 -20.75 -2.20 -9.17
CA GLY A 32 -21.19 -1.54 -7.94
C GLY A 32 -20.21 -1.74 -6.80
N ARG A 33 -19.66 -2.96 -6.66
CA ARG A 33 -18.57 -3.24 -5.71
C ARG A 33 -17.29 -2.52 -6.06
N PHE A 34 -16.88 -2.55 -7.33
CA PHE A 34 -15.69 -1.85 -7.78
C PHE A 34 -15.74 -0.34 -7.48
N ARG A 35 -16.89 0.31 -7.75
CA ARG A 35 -17.09 1.72 -7.44
C ARG A 35 -16.91 2.02 -5.95
N ARG A 36 -17.48 1.20 -5.07
CA ARG A 36 -17.32 1.36 -3.62
C ARG A 36 -15.89 1.11 -3.17
N ALA A 37 -15.20 0.12 -3.73
CA ALA A 37 -13.79 -0.13 -3.44
C ALA A 37 -12.91 1.06 -3.82
N ARG A 38 -13.15 1.66 -4.99
CA ARG A 38 -12.46 2.88 -5.42
C ARG A 38 -12.70 4.04 -4.46
N GLN A 39 -13.94 4.19 -3.96
CA GLN A 39 -14.25 5.20 -2.95
C GLN A 39 -13.47 4.96 -1.65
N TYR A 40 -13.41 3.72 -1.16
CA TYR A 40 -12.65 3.37 0.04
C TYR A 40 -11.15 3.68 -0.11
N ALA A 41 -10.56 3.36 -1.27
CA ALA A 41 -9.18 3.71 -1.56
C ALA A 41 -8.97 5.24 -1.58
N ALA A 42 -9.88 5.99 -2.22
CA ALA A 42 -9.82 7.45 -2.30
C ALA A 42 -9.96 8.14 -0.93
N ASP A 43 -10.82 7.60 -0.07
CA ASP A 43 -11.09 8.11 1.28
C ASP A 43 -9.97 7.76 2.27
N GLY A 44 -8.93 7.03 1.85
CA GLY A 44 -7.85 6.59 2.74
C GLY A 44 -8.30 5.54 3.75
N ALA A 45 -9.30 4.73 3.42
CA ALA A 45 -9.77 3.65 4.29
C ALA A 45 -8.71 2.56 4.49
N VAL A 46 -7.81 2.37 3.53
CA VAL A 46 -6.61 1.52 3.71
C VAL A 46 -5.58 2.33 4.49
N VAL A 47 -5.44 2.02 5.78
CA VAL A 47 -4.60 2.80 6.70
C VAL A 47 -3.14 2.34 6.69
N ASP A 48 -2.92 1.07 6.37
CA ASP A 48 -1.60 0.47 6.30
C ASP A 48 -1.54 -0.61 5.20
N ILE A 49 -0.41 -0.69 4.49
CA ILE A 49 -0.10 -1.74 3.53
C ILE A 49 1.34 -2.24 3.70
N ALA A 50 1.53 -3.55 3.61
CA ALA A 50 2.82 -4.20 3.54
C ALA A 50 2.85 -5.18 2.37
N VAL A 51 3.77 -4.96 1.43
CA VAL A 51 4.05 -5.88 0.33
C VAL A 51 5.17 -6.80 0.77
N GLU A 52 4.93 -8.10 0.81
CA GLU A 52 5.93 -9.13 1.10
C GLU A 52 6.01 -10.15 -0.03
N PRO A 53 7.06 -10.99 -0.09
CA PRO A 53 7.10 -12.07 -1.06
C PRO A 53 5.94 -13.06 -0.87
N GLY A 54 5.16 -13.25 -1.94
CA GLY A 54 3.97 -14.09 -1.99
C GLY A 54 2.68 -13.48 -1.40
N GLU A 55 2.75 -12.35 -0.68
CA GLU A 55 1.60 -11.82 0.05
C GLU A 55 1.63 -10.29 0.20
N VAL A 56 0.50 -9.64 -0.06
CA VAL A 56 0.26 -8.25 0.38
C VAL A 56 -0.73 -8.25 1.53
N ARG A 57 -0.35 -7.62 2.64
CA ARG A 57 -1.20 -7.42 3.82
C ARG A 57 -1.64 -5.97 3.89
N ALA A 58 -2.88 -5.74 4.26
CA ALA A 58 -3.40 -4.39 4.48
C ALA A 58 -4.39 -4.33 5.63
N GLU A 59 -4.41 -3.18 6.31
CA GLU A 59 -5.42 -2.83 7.30
C GLU A 59 -6.42 -1.86 6.68
N VAL A 60 -7.70 -2.21 6.70
CA VAL A 60 -8.76 -1.46 6.03
C VAL A 60 -9.85 -1.09 7.01
N ARG A 61 -9.98 0.21 7.29
CA ARG A 61 -11.09 0.77 8.06
C ARG A 61 -12.41 0.54 7.34
N GLY A 62 -13.42 0.15 8.08
CA GLY A 62 -14.76 -0.04 7.54
C GLY A 62 -15.83 0.25 8.57
N SER A 63 -16.87 -0.57 8.60
CA SER A 63 -18.02 -0.38 9.50
C SER A 63 -17.76 -0.76 10.96
N ARG A 64 -16.72 -1.55 11.24
CA ARG A 64 -16.33 -1.94 12.60
C ARG A 64 -15.31 -0.95 13.16
N PHE A 65 -15.21 -0.93 14.49
CA PHE A 65 -14.21 -0.14 15.21
C PHE A 65 -12.79 -0.63 14.88
N ASP A 66 -12.57 -1.95 14.93
CA ASP A 66 -11.31 -2.56 14.53
C ASP A 66 -11.17 -2.63 13.00
N PRO A 67 -10.01 -2.24 12.44
CA PRO A 67 -9.72 -2.40 11.02
C PRO A 67 -9.85 -3.86 10.54
N TYR A 68 -10.38 -4.03 9.34
CA TYR A 68 -10.38 -5.34 8.68
C TYR A 68 -8.99 -5.67 8.16
N ILE A 69 -8.56 -6.91 8.38
CA ILE A 69 -7.29 -7.42 7.86
C ILE A 69 -7.55 -8.03 6.49
N VAL A 70 -6.82 -7.57 5.49
CA VAL A 70 -6.84 -8.08 4.12
C VAL A 70 -5.51 -8.77 3.83
N ALA A 71 -5.58 -9.95 3.20
CA ALA A 71 -4.41 -10.60 2.61
C ALA A 71 -4.68 -10.95 1.14
N LEU A 72 -3.79 -10.50 0.26
CA LEU A 72 -3.78 -10.74 -1.17
C LEU A 72 -2.59 -11.66 -1.50
N ARG A 73 -2.87 -12.90 -1.91
CA ARG A 73 -1.84 -13.89 -2.25
C ARG A 73 -1.86 -14.14 -3.74
N ALA A 74 -0.70 -14.06 -4.37
CA ALA A 74 -0.55 -14.33 -5.80
C ALA A 74 0.29 -15.60 -5.99
N ALA A 75 0.03 -16.34 -7.07
CA ALA A 75 0.94 -17.42 -7.49
C ALA A 75 2.37 -16.89 -7.66
N LEU A 76 3.36 -17.76 -7.46
CA LEU A 76 4.76 -17.36 -7.56
C LEU A 76 5.26 -17.51 -9.00
N VAL A 77 6.18 -16.65 -9.39
CA VAL A 77 6.84 -16.72 -10.71
C VAL A 77 8.33 -16.95 -10.51
N SER A 78 8.92 -17.79 -11.36
CA SER A 78 10.37 -18.00 -11.39
C SER A 78 11.12 -16.73 -11.78
N ASP A 79 12.36 -16.60 -11.32
CA ASP A 79 13.21 -15.45 -11.59
C ASP A 79 13.36 -15.19 -13.11
N GLY A 80 13.34 -13.91 -13.50
CA GLY A 80 13.55 -13.48 -14.90
C GLY A 80 12.30 -13.37 -15.77
N ALA A 81 11.09 -13.55 -15.21
CA ALA A 81 9.87 -13.32 -15.97
C ALA A 81 9.70 -11.85 -16.41
N PRO A 82 9.14 -11.60 -17.62
CA PRO A 82 8.88 -10.25 -18.08
C PRO A 82 7.87 -9.54 -17.17
N VAL A 83 8.01 -8.22 -17.01
CA VAL A 83 7.16 -7.41 -16.11
C VAL A 83 5.66 -7.59 -16.38
N ALA A 84 5.26 -7.79 -17.65
CA ALA A 84 3.88 -8.04 -18.02
C ALA A 84 3.31 -9.35 -17.43
N MET A 85 4.15 -10.37 -17.23
CA MET A 85 3.77 -11.64 -16.59
C MET A 85 3.83 -11.60 -15.05
N LEU A 86 4.34 -10.50 -14.49
CA LEU A 86 4.32 -10.32 -13.04
C LEU A 86 2.94 -9.86 -12.54
N VAL A 87 2.08 -9.31 -13.39
CA VAL A 87 0.70 -9.04 -12.99
C VAL A 87 -0.05 -10.38 -12.93
N PRO A 88 -0.60 -10.77 -11.77
CA PRO A 88 -1.30 -12.05 -11.65
C PRO A 88 -2.58 -12.07 -12.49
N GLN A 89 -2.94 -13.25 -12.98
CA GLN A 89 -4.26 -13.48 -13.55
C GLN A 89 -5.33 -13.65 -12.47
N ARG A 90 -6.61 -13.62 -12.86
CA ARG A 90 -7.75 -13.75 -11.94
C ARG A 90 -7.69 -15.02 -11.08
N ASP A 91 -7.30 -16.14 -11.68
CA ASP A 91 -7.19 -17.45 -11.05
C ASP A 91 -5.92 -17.64 -10.24
N GLU A 92 -4.93 -16.76 -10.41
CA GLU A 92 -3.69 -16.75 -9.63
C GLU A 92 -3.79 -15.89 -8.36
N LEU A 93 -4.87 -15.13 -8.19
CA LEU A 93 -5.06 -14.22 -7.05
C LEU A 93 -6.09 -14.77 -6.06
N VAL A 94 -5.64 -15.03 -4.84
CA VAL A 94 -6.50 -15.32 -3.71
C VAL A 94 -6.57 -14.10 -2.81
N ALA A 95 -7.77 -13.55 -2.66
CA ALA A 95 -8.04 -12.41 -1.79
C ALA A 95 -8.87 -12.84 -0.58
N THR A 96 -8.37 -12.56 0.61
CA THR A 96 -9.06 -12.83 1.88
C THR A 96 -9.23 -11.54 2.66
N CYS A 97 -10.32 -11.45 3.42
CA CYS A 97 -10.60 -10.30 4.26
C CYS A 97 -11.39 -10.74 5.48
N SER A 98 -11.08 -10.21 6.67
CA SER A 98 -11.80 -10.50 7.92
C SER A 98 -13.21 -9.88 7.98
N CYS A 99 -13.68 -9.23 6.91
CA CYS A 99 -15.00 -8.60 6.90
C CYS A 99 -16.15 -9.61 6.74
N PRO A 100 -17.34 -9.32 7.31
CA PRO A 100 -18.51 -10.19 7.18
C PRO A 100 -19.01 -10.32 5.73
N ASP A 101 -18.65 -9.37 4.87
CA ASP A 101 -19.01 -9.35 3.45
C ASP A 101 -18.20 -10.34 2.59
N GLY A 102 -17.16 -10.99 3.17
CA GLY A 102 -16.26 -11.91 2.47
C GLY A 102 -16.80 -13.32 2.21
N GLY A 103 -17.98 -13.65 2.75
CA GLY A 103 -18.56 -15.00 2.70
C GLY A 103 -19.33 -15.37 1.43
N VAL A 104 -19.45 -14.48 0.44
CA VAL A 104 -20.14 -14.80 -0.82
C VAL A 104 -19.14 -15.45 -1.78
N ILE A 105 -19.32 -16.75 -2.02
CA ILE A 105 -18.46 -17.55 -2.90
C ILE A 105 -18.34 -16.88 -4.28
N GLY A 106 -17.12 -16.54 -4.68
CA GLY A 106 -16.79 -16.06 -6.02
C GLY A 106 -16.73 -14.55 -6.24
N VAL A 107 -16.99 -13.72 -5.21
CA VAL A 107 -16.93 -12.25 -5.34
C VAL A 107 -16.00 -11.63 -4.31
N VAL A 108 -15.01 -10.86 -4.75
CA VAL A 108 -14.09 -10.15 -3.85
C VAL A 108 -14.83 -9.00 -3.16
N CYS A 109 -14.65 -8.88 -1.84
CA CYS A 109 -15.25 -7.79 -1.07
C CYS A 109 -14.63 -6.43 -1.45
N LYS A 110 -15.35 -5.33 -1.18
CA LYS A 110 -14.87 -3.97 -1.45
C LYS A 110 -13.56 -3.63 -0.70
N HIS A 111 -13.31 -4.22 0.47
CA HIS A 111 -12.09 -3.97 1.26
C HIS A 111 -10.85 -4.58 0.61
N ALA A 112 -10.96 -5.83 0.16
CA ALA A 112 -9.87 -6.50 -0.54
C ALA A 112 -9.59 -5.84 -1.90
N LEU A 113 -10.62 -5.40 -2.62
CA LEU A 113 -10.46 -4.59 -3.82
C LEU A 113 -9.82 -3.23 -3.53
N ALA A 114 -10.21 -2.56 -2.43
CA ALA A 114 -9.59 -1.29 -2.04
C ALA A 114 -8.09 -1.47 -1.74
N ALA A 115 -7.72 -2.54 -1.05
CA ALA A 115 -6.31 -2.89 -0.83
C ALA A 115 -5.58 -3.17 -2.16
N LEU A 116 -6.21 -3.85 -3.12
CA LEU A 116 -5.62 -4.10 -4.45
C LEU A 116 -5.46 -2.81 -5.27
N LEU A 117 -6.40 -1.86 -5.15
CA LEU A 117 -6.31 -0.55 -5.79
C LEU A 117 -5.21 0.31 -5.15
N VAL A 118 -5.07 0.27 -3.82
CA VAL A 118 -3.98 0.95 -3.10
C VAL A 118 -2.63 0.31 -3.43
N LEU A 119 -2.56 -1.01 -3.58
CA LEU A 119 -1.38 -1.68 -4.12
C LEU A 119 -1.05 -1.13 -5.52
N ALA A 120 -2.04 -0.94 -6.40
CA ALA A 120 -1.78 -0.33 -7.71
C ALA A 120 -1.23 1.10 -7.60
N ASP A 121 -1.68 1.89 -6.63
CA ASP A 121 -1.10 3.21 -6.33
C ASP A 121 0.35 3.10 -5.86
N GLU A 122 0.68 2.13 -4.99
CA GLU A 122 2.05 1.81 -4.59
C GLU A 122 2.93 1.39 -5.78
N LEU A 123 2.40 0.52 -6.65
CA LEU A 123 3.10 0.07 -7.85
C LEU A 123 3.40 1.22 -8.80
N THR A 124 2.54 2.24 -8.82
CA THR A 124 2.72 3.42 -9.65
C THR A 124 4.02 4.15 -9.25
N ILE A 125 4.33 4.19 -7.94
CA ILE A 125 5.52 4.81 -7.36
C ILE A 125 6.73 3.88 -7.43
N GLU A 126 6.55 2.62 -7.05
CA GLU A 126 7.62 1.63 -6.90
C GLU A 126 7.25 0.32 -7.61
N PRO A 127 7.50 0.23 -8.94
CA PRO A 127 7.11 -0.95 -9.72
C PRO A 127 7.81 -2.24 -9.29
N ALA A 128 8.97 -2.15 -8.61
CA ALA A 128 9.69 -3.29 -8.07
C ALA A 128 8.89 -4.07 -7.01
N LEU A 129 7.88 -3.44 -6.38
CA LEU A 129 6.98 -4.11 -5.45
C LEU A 129 6.17 -5.24 -6.11
N LEU A 130 5.92 -5.17 -7.43
CA LEU A 130 5.23 -6.23 -8.15
C LEU A 130 6.10 -7.50 -8.23
N ALA A 131 7.38 -7.33 -8.55
CA ALA A 131 8.35 -8.43 -8.52
C ALA A 131 8.45 -9.00 -7.10
N ARG A 132 8.58 -8.13 -6.09
CA ARG A 132 8.61 -8.53 -4.67
C ARG A 132 7.40 -9.38 -4.32
N TRP A 133 6.18 -8.95 -4.65
CA TRP A 133 4.95 -9.69 -4.36
C TRP A 133 4.90 -11.07 -5.02
N ARG A 134 5.42 -11.18 -6.25
CA ARG A 134 5.40 -12.42 -7.06
C ARG A 134 6.58 -13.35 -6.79
N SER A 135 7.59 -12.89 -6.06
CA SER A 135 8.72 -13.71 -5.65
C SER A 135 8.35 -14.66 -4.51
N ALA A 136 8.97 -15.83 -4.49
CA ALA A 136 8.85 -16.77 -3.39
C ALA A 136 9.37 -16.16 -2.09
N ARG A 137 8.66 -16.38 -0.98
CA ARG A 137 9.26 -16.32 0.36
C ARG A 137 9.59 -17.74 0.81
N MET A 138 10.76 -17.91 1.42
CA MET A 138 11.03 -18.97 2.39
C MET A 138 9.81 -19.11 3.32
N GLN A 139 9.31 -20.35 3.46
CA GLN A 139 8.06 -20.76 4.11
C GLN A 139 7.60 -19.84 5.25
N LEU A 140 6.40 -19.28 5.13
CA LEU A 140 5.66 -18.75 6.26
C LEU A 140 5.25 -19.93 7.15
N GLY A 141 5.80 -19.97 8.36
CA GLY A 141 5.16 -20.69 9.46
C GLY A 141 3.73 -20.19 9.66
N GLU A 142 2.87 -21.10 10.11
CA GLU A 142 1.44 -20.92 10.36
C GLU A 142 1.04 -19.51 10.83
N TRP A 143 0.10 -18.88 10.12
CA TRP A 143 -0.40 -17.55 10.43
C TRP A 143 -1.36 -17.58 11.64
N PRO A 144 -1.18 -16.78 12.72
CA PRO A 144 -2.03 -16.82 13.92
C PRO A 144 -3.40 -16.12 13.83
N GLY A 145 -3.63 -15.26 12.83
CA GLY A 145 -4.86 -14.48 12.66
C GLY A 145 -6.02 -15.16 11.92
N ALA A 146 -6.07 -16.50 11.93
CA ALA A 146 -7.31 -17.24 11.67
C ALA A 146 -8.10 -17.52 12.96
N ARG A 147 -7.69 -16.94 14.09
CA ARG A 147 -8.47 -17.01 15.32
C ARG A 147 -9.55 -15.93 15.33
N ASP A 148 -10.75 -16.44 15.52
CA ASP A 148 -12.02 -15.82 15.84
C ASP A 148 -11.94 -14.42 16.45
N ALA A 149 -12.92 -13.60 16.09
CA ALA A 149 -13.33 -12.45 16.88
C ALA A 149 -13.60 -12.90 18.32
N ALA A 150 -12.57 -12.88 19.17
CA ALA A 150 -12.71 -12.92 20.60
C ALA A 150 -13.18 -11.53 21.03
N GLU A 151 -14.37 -11.48 21.63
CA GLU A 151 -14.85 -10.32 22.36
C GLU A 151 -13.77 -9.93 23.40
N PRO A 152 -13.35 -8.65 23.46
CA PRO A 152 -12.49 -8.23 24.56
C PRO A 152 -13.34 -8.16 25.84
N ASP A 153 -13.04 -9.07 26.77
CA ASP A 153 -13.43 -8.99 28.17
C ASP A 153 -12.80 -7.71 28.77
N ASP A 154 -13.62 -6.68 28.99
CA ASP A 154 -13.25 -5.40 29.62
C ASP A 154 -13.33 -5.51 31.15
N GLU A 155 -12.26 -6.04 31.75
CA GLU A 155 -11.89 -5.74 33.14
C GLU A 155 -10.41 -5.30 33.17
N GLY A 156 -10.15 -4.07 32.72
CA GLY A 156 -8.82 -3.45 32.80
C GLY A 156 -8.90 -2.04 33.38
N GLU A 157 -8.19 -1.79 34.49
CA GLU A 157 -8.07 -0.48 35.13
C GLU A 157 -7.70 0.65 34.14
N PRO A 158 -8.20 1.88 34.35
CA PRO A 158 -7.91 3.00 33.48
C PRO A 158 -6.42 3.37 33.54
N VAL A 159 -5.72 3.18 32.43
CA VAL A 159 -4.37 3.72 32.22
C VAL A 159 -4.44 5.22 31.96
N ASP A 160 -3.79 6.02 32.80
CA ASP A 160 -3.68 7.46 32.62
C ASP A 160 -2.72 7.80 31.48
N LEU A 161 -3.30 7.97 30.29
CA LEU A 161 -2.60 8.32 29.04
C LEU A 161 -1.87 9.67 29.08
N LEU A 162 -2.06 10.49 30.12
CA LEU A 162 -1.46 11.81 30.24
C LEU A 162 -0.23 11.85 31.16
N ALA A 163 0.14 10.75 31.83
CA ALA A 163 1.27 10.72 32.76
C ALA A 163 2.64 11.08 32.12
N GLY A 164 2.76 10.97 30.78
CA GLY A 164 3.99 11.32 30.04
C GLY A 164 4.01 12.71 29.39
N VAL A 165 2.86 13.39 29.27
CA VAL A 165 2.75 14.63 28.48
C VAL A 165 3.25 15.87 29.24
N THR A 166 3.42 15.78 30.56
CA THR A 166 3.82 16.91 31.43
C THR A 166 5.32 17.02 31.64
N THR A 167 6.12 16.07 31.12
CA THR A 167 7.58 16.20 31.15
C THR A 167 8.01 17.18 30.07
N GLY A 168 8.53 18.35 30.48
CA GLY A 168 8.88 19.45 29.59
C GLY A 168 9.80 19.03 28.42
N PRO A 169 9.77 19.77 27.30
CA PRO A 169 10.43 19.37 26.06
C PRO A 169 11.94 19.17 26.26
N ARG A 170 12.43 18.00 25.85
CA ARG A 170 13.86 17.70 25.76
C ARG A 170 14.50 18.64 24.72
N PRO A 171 15.68 19.25 24.99
CA PRO A 171 16.32 20.15 24.04
C PRO A 171 16.61 19.44 22.72
N LEU A 172 16.28 20.12 21.62
CA LEU A 172 16.55 19.66 20.27
C LEU A 172 18.06 19.60 20.01
N PRO A 173 18.56 18.62 19.25
CA PRO A 173 19.95 18.60 18.82
C PRO A 173 20.23 19.80 17.89
N ALA A 174 21.43 20.36 17.98
CA ALA A 174 21.85 21.48 17.12
C ALA A 174 21.87 21.04 15.66
N ILE A 175 21.09 21.73 14.82
CA ILE A 175 21.10 21.53 13.36
C ILE A 175 22.45 22.03 12.82
N ALA A 176 23.15 21.19 12.07
CA ALA A 176 24.37 21.58 11.37
C ALA A 176 24.05 22.69 10.36
N THR A 177 24.81 23.78 10.41
CA THR A 177 24.62 24.95 9.54
C THR A 177 24.87 24.56 8.09
N ILE A 178 23.83 24.65 7.25
CA ILE A 178 23.95 24.48 5.80
C ILE A 178 24.71 25.70 5.26
N PRO A 179 25.84 25.53 4.54
CA PRO A 179 26.54 26.66 3.96
C PRO A 179 25.66 27.34 2.91
N SER A 180 25.48 28.65 3.04
CA SER A 180 24.71 29.45 2.10
C SER A 180 25.46 29.61 0.78
N ARG A 181 24.92 28.99 -0.27
CA ARG A 181 25.17 29.23 -1.71
C ARG A 181 26.59 28.95 -2.22
N LEU A 182 26.72 27.90 -3.02
CA LEU A 182 27.73 27.85 -4.08
C LEU A 182 27.32 28.82 -5.21
N PRO A 183 28.20 29.73 -5.65
CA PRO A 183 27.94 30.55 -6.83
C PRO A 183 27.97 29.67 -8.09
N VAL A 184 26.87 29.64 -8.84
CA VAL A 184 26.83 29.06 -10.18
C VAL A 184 27.29 30.15 -11.16
N PRO A 185 28.36 29.95 -11.95
CA PRO A 185 28.75 30.90 -12.98
C PRO A 185 27.71 30.90 -14.10
N ILE A 186 27.07 32.05 -14.31
CA ILE A 186 26.32 32.36 -15.53
C ILE A 186 27.35 32.56 -16.65
N HIS A 187 27.26 31.73 -17.70
CA HIS A 187 28.09 31.86 -18.90
C HIS A 187 27.86 33.22 -19.54
N GLY A 188 28.95 33.91 -19.88
CA GLY A 188 28.94 35.18 -20.58
C GLY A 188 28.63 34.98 -22.06
N ASP A 189 27.65 35.72 -22.56
CA ASP A 189 27.50 36.02 -23.98
C ASP A 189 28.42 37.20 -24.31
N ASP A 190 29.62 36.92 -24.82
CA ASP A 190 30.44 37.91 -25.51
C ASP A 190 30.19 37.82 -27.02
N ALA A 191 29.50 38.85 -27.51
CA ALA A 191 29.67 39.54 -28.79
C ALA A 191 30.37 38.79 -29.94
N LEU A 192 29.62 38.56 -31.02
CA LEU A 192 30.19 38.70 -32.36
C LEU A 192 29.96 40.13 -32.86
N ALA A 193 31.07 40.73 -33.26
CA ALA A 193 31.31 42.09 -33.72
C ALA A 193 30.48 42.57 -34.92
N ASP A 194 30.41 43.91 -34.99
CA ASP A 194 30.01 44.77 -36.11
C ASP A 194 30.66 44.41 -37.46
N ALA A 195 29.87 44.52 -38.54
CA ALA A 195 30.24 45.11 -39.84
C ALA A 195 28.99 45.26 -40.75
#